data_AF-T0XU17-F1
#
_entry.id   AF-T0XU17-F1
#
_cell.length_a   1.000
_cell.length_b   1.000
_cell.length_c   1.000
_cell.angle_alpha   90.00
_cell.angle_beta   90.00
_cell.angle_gamma   90.00
#
_symmetry.space_group_name_H-M   'P 1'
#
loop_
_entity.id
_entity.type
_entity.pdbx_description
1 polymer ?
#
loop_
_entity_poly.entity_id
_entity_poly.type
_entity_poly.pdbx_seq_one_letter_code
_entity_poly.pdbx_strand_id
1 'polypeptide(L)'
;MGRRKSLEDLSDKPIVTRVPDSSRSRLKELAKDPSRRSINALMTEIMTLFLLEKPYEKGLKFRIPRFTIRFEKGNPVRTGWMQFNVYLPVDLKDKMKVEIERLRTEERILLTPANFTFSAIFWWLATVEPEGEETRAYYESLKKAHGEWKRGEG
;
A
#
# COMPACT_ATOMS: atom_id res chain seq x y z
N MET A 1 7.33 -21.79 -24.97
CA MET A 1 7.35 -20.32 -25.02
C MET A 1 6.35 -19.77 -24.01
N GLY A 2 6.82 -19.20 -22.90
CA GLY A 2 5.94 -18.65 -21.87
C GLY A 2 5.33 -17.32 -22.32
N ARG A 3 3.99 -17.24 -22.33
CA ARG A 3 3.27 -15.96 -22.46
C ARG A 3 3.77 -15.02 -21.35
N ARG A 4 4.38 -13.90 -21.73
CA ARG A 4 4.50 -12.76 -20.83
C ARG A 4 3.06 -12.36 -20.49
N LYS A 5 2.62 -12.59 -19.24
CA LYS A 5 1.35 -12.06 -18.73
C LYS A 5 1.45 -10.54 -18.80
N SER A 6 0.87 -9.97 -19.84
CA SER A 6 0.64 -8.54 -20.01
C SER A 6 -0.17 -8.03 -18.82
N LEU A 7 -0.08 -6.73 -18.54
CA LEU A 7 -0.94 -5.99 -17.60
C LEU A 7 -2.46 -6.05 -17.94
N GLU A 8 -2.86 -6.98 -18.81
CA GLU A 8 -4.18 -7.07 -19.44
C GLU A 8 -5.23 -7.75 -18.55
N ASP A 9 -4.83 -8.51 -17.53
CA ASP A 9 -5.76 -9.19 -16.61
C ASP A 9 -5.88 -8.46 -15.26
N LEU A 10 -6.23 -7.17 -15.29
CA LEU A 10 -6.60 -6.45 -14.06
C LEU A 10 -7.93 -6.98 -13.52
N SER A 11 -8.07 -7.09 -12.20
CA SER A 11 -9.34 -7.53 -11.62
C SER A 11 -10.43 -6.49 -11.84
N ASP A 12 -11.63 -6.91 -12.26
CA ASP A 12 -12.77 -6.03 -12.55
C ASP A 12 -13.20 -5.15 -11.37
N LYS A 13 -13.04 -5.65 -10.14
CA LYS A 13 -13.44 -4.95 -8.92
C LYS A 13 -12.23 -4.28 -8.27
N PRO A 14 -12.19 -2.95 -8.10
CA PRO A 14 -11.09 -2.32 -7.39
C PRO A 14 -11.09 -2.72 -5.91
N ILE A 15 -9.91 -2.68 -5.30
CA ILE A 15 -9.79 -2.58 -3.85
C ILE A 15 -9.97 -1.11 -3.51
N VAL A 16 -11.05 -0.80 -2.78
CA VAL A 16 -11.33 0.56 -2.35
C VAL A 16 -10.64 0.81 -1.02
N THR A 17 -9.65 1.70 -1.02
CA THR A 17 -8.99 2.17 0.20
C THR A 17 -9.05 3.70 0.31
N ARG A 18 -8.44 4.27 1.35
CA ARG A 18 -8.32 5.72 1.52
C ARG A 18 -6.89 6.08 1.89
N VAL A 19 -6.41 7.17 1.31
CA VAL A 19 -5.07 7.72 1.55
C VAL A 19 -5.18 9.23 1.81
N PRO A 20 -4.21 9.84 2.50
CA PRO A 20 -4.07 11.29 2.51
C PRO A 20 -3.94 11.85 1.09
N ASP A 21 -4.46 13.06 0.85
CA ASP A 21 -4.39 13.69 -0.47
C ASP A 21 -2.95 13.92 -0.95
N SER A 22 -2.04 14.21 -0.02
CA SER A 22 -0.59 14.28 -0.28
C SER A 22 -0.04 12.96 -0.82
N SER A 23 -0.34 11.83 -0.16
CA SER A 23 0.06 10.50 -0.63
C SER A 23 -0.52 10.16 -1.99
N ARG A 24 -1.78 10.51 -2.25
CA ARG A 24 -2.42 10.29 -3.56
C ARG A 24 -1.72 11.08 -4.66
N SER A 25 -1.43 12.35 -4.41
CA SER A 25 -0.74 13.23 -5.35
C SER A 25 0.66 12.71 -5.65
N ARG A 26 1.39 12.27 -4.62
CA ARG A 26 2.71 11.67 -4.77
C ARG A 26 2.69 10.38 -5.59
N LEU A 27 1.78 9.46 -5.31
CA LEU A 27 1.64 8.23 -6.10
C LEU A 27 1.35 8.53 -7.59
N LYS A 28 0.52 9.54 -7.87
CA LYS A 28 0.23 9.97 -9.25
C LYS A 28 1.46 10.56 -9.93
N GLU A 29 2.29 11.30 -9.20
CA GLU A 29 3.55 11.83 -9.72
C GLU A 29 4.54 10.72 -10.05
N LEU A 30 4.78 9.80 -9.11
CA LEU A 30 5.67 8.66 -9.30
C LEU A 30 5.21 7.74 -10.44
N ALA A 31 3.90 7.62 -10.65
CA ALA A 31 3.32 6.88 -11.76
C ALA A 31 3.58 7.49 -13.14
N LYS A 32 4.01 8.77 -13.23
CA LYS A 32 4.39 9.41 -14.50
C LYS A 32 5.77 8.97 -15.00
N ASP A 33 6.56 8.29 -14.17
CA ASP A 33 7.85 7.75 -14.59
C ASP A 33 7.66 6.83 -15.82
N PRO A 34 8.39 7.07 -16.93
CA PRO A 34 8.28 6.28 -18.15
C PRO A 34 8.50 4.77 -17.94
N SER A 35 9.29 4.38 -16.94
CA SER A 35 9.53 2.98 -16.59
C SER A 35 8.29 2.28 -16.01
N ARG A 36 7.47 3.01 -15.26
CA ARG A 36 6.28 2.50 -14.55
C ARG A 36 5.02 2.60 -15.40
N ARG A 37 4.93 3.57 -16.32
CA ARG A 37 3.87 3.73 -17.34
C ARG A 37 2.46 4.04 -16.82
N SER A 38 2.07 3.64 -15.61
CA SER A 38 0.74 3.90 -15.05
C SER A 38 0.67 3.76 -13.53
N ILE A 39 -0.40 4.30 -12.94
CA ILE A 39 -0.70 4.13 -11.52
C ILE A 39 -0.96 2.67 -11.13
N ASN A 40 -1.58 1.89 -12.01
CA ASN A 40 -1.86 0.47 -11.75
C ASN A 40 -0.58 -0.36 -11.74
N ALA A 41 0.37 -0.03 -12.62
CA ALA A 41 1.69 -0.67 -12.63
C ALA A 41 2.49 -0.31 -11.36
N LEU A 42 2.49 0.95 -10.93
CA LEU A 42 3.08 1.34 -9.64
C LEU A 42 2.41 0.60 -8.47
N MET A 43 1.08 0.49 -8.45
CA MET A 43 0.37 -0.25 -7.41
C MET A 43 0.68 -1.76 -7.43
N THR A 44 0.91 -2.32 -8.61
CA THR A 44 1.35 -3.71 -8.78
C THR A 44 2.74 -3.91 -8.19
N GLU A 45 3.67 -2.99 -8.45
CA GLU A 45 5.01 -2.98 -7.87
C GLU A 45 4.95 -2.90 -6.34
N ILE A 46 4.23 -1.91 -5.80
CA ILE A 46 4.05 -1.72 -4.35
C ILE A 46 3.52 -3.00 -3.68
N MET A 47 2.45 -3.58 -4.23
CA MET A 47 1.83 -4.76 -3.63
C MET A 47 2.72 -6.00 -3.75
N THR A 48 3.42 -6.15 -4.88
CA THR A 48 4.36 -7.26 -5.10
C THR A 48 5.48 -7.21 -4.06
N LEU A 49 6.09 -6.03 -3.87
CA LEU A 49 7.16 -5.84 -2.90
C LEU A 49 6.65 -6.05 -1.47
N PHE A 50 5.46 -5.55 -1.13
CA PHE A 50 4.91 -5.71 0.21
C PHE A 50 4.64 -7.18 0.56
N LEU A 51 4.15 -7.98 -0.38
CA LEU A 51 3.94 -9.42 -0.19
C LEU A 51 5.23 -10.23 -0.18
N LEU A 52 6.26 -9.76 -0.90
CA LEU A 52 7.57 -10.41 -0.93
C LEU A 52 8.35 -10.14 0.36
N GLU A 53 8.44 -8.88 0.76
CA GLU A 53 9.27 -8.44 1.89
C GLU A 53 8.61 -8.64 3.25
N LYS A 54 7.28 -8.81 3.25
CA LYS A 54 6.43 -9.05 4.41
C LYS A 54 6.78 -8.17 5.61
N PRO A 55 6.69 -6.84 5.46
CA PRO A 55 7.20 -5.94 6.48
C PRO A 55 6.50 -6.07 7.84
N TYR A 56 5.28 -6.62 7.85
CA TYR A 56 4.51 -6.91 9.06
C TYR A 56 5.12 -8.04 9.90
N GLU A 57 5.79 -9.03 9.29
CA GLU A 57 6.57 -10.04 10.03
C GLU A 57 7.81 -9.42 10.69
N LYS A 58 8.22 -8.23 10.23
CA LYS A 58 9.35 -7.45 10.76
C LYS A 58 8.88 -6.30 11.68
N GLY A 59 7.65 -6.34 12.18
CA GLY A 59 7.14 -5.37 13.16
C GLY A 59 6.35 -4.18 12.59
N LEU A 60 6.14 -4.11 11.27
CA LEU A 60 5.21 -3.11 10.72
C LEU A 60 3.79 -3.36 11.24
N LYS A 61 3.24 -2.37 11.96
CA LYS A 61 1.83 -2.38 12.37
C LYS A 61 0.93 -1.96 11.22
N PHE A 62 -0.09 -2.77 10.93
CA PHE A 62 -1.11 -2.43 9.94
C PHE A 62 -1.86 -1.16 10.33
N ARG A 63 -2.09 -0.30 9.34
CA ARG A 63 -2.74 1.00 9.48
C ARG A 63 -4.20 0.94 9.03
N ILE A 64 -5.03 1.75 9.69
CA ILE A 64 -6.46 1.85 9.40
C ILE A 64 -6.68 3.14 8.58
N PRO A 65 -7.24 3.04 7.37
CA PRO A 65 -7.61 4.22 6.58
C PRO A 65 -8.66 5.08 7.31
N ARG A 66 -8.49 6.41 7.33
CA ARG A 66 -9.47 7.29 7.98
C ARG A 66 -10.61 7.70 7.04
N PHE A 67 -11.70 8.19 7.61
CA PHE A 67 -12.84 8.72 6.86
C PHE A 67 -12.47 9.96 6.05
N THR A 68 -13.06 10.11 4.86
CA THR A 68 -12.86 11.25 3.95
C THR A 68 -13.65 12.50 4.37
N ILE A 69 -14.77 12.29 5.09
CA ILE A 69 -15.64 13.33 5.61
C ILE A 69 -15.90 13.04 7.09
N ARG A 70 -15.88 14.08 7.92
CA ARG A 70 -16.36 14.07 9.30
C ARG A 70 -17.47 15.10 9.44
N PHE A 71 -18.36 14.92 10.41
CA PHE A 71 -19.40 15.92 10.70
C PHE A 71 -18.99 16.70 11.93
N GLU A 72 -18.85 18.02 11.78
CA GLU A 72 -18.57 18.95 12.86
C GLU A 72 -19.76 19.89 13.01
N LYS A 73 -20.42 19.85 14.18
CA LYS A 73 -21.67 20.59 14.45
C LYS A 73 -22.75 20.39 13.37
N GLY A 74 -22.86 19.15 12.87
CA GLY A 74 -23.82 18.78 11.82
C GLY A 74 -23.40 19.12 10.39
N ASN A 75 -22.26 19.81 10.18
CA ASN A 75 -21.76 20.14 8.85
C ASN A 75 -20.68 19.15 8.38
N PRO A 76 -20.72 18.68 7.12
CA PRO A 76 -19.69 17.82 6.57
C PRO A 76 -18.39 18.60 6.32
N VAL A 77 -17.30 18.17 6.95
CA VAL A 77 -15.94 18.71 6.81
C VAL A 77 -15.04 17.67 6.14
N ARG A 78 -14.28 18.08 5.12
CA ARG A 78 -13.29 17.22 4.45
C ARG A 78 -12.08 17.02 5.36
N THR A 79 -11.66 15.77 5.53
CA THR A 79 -10.58 15.41 6.46
C THR A 79 -9.18 15.44 5.83
N GLY A 80 -9.08 15.76 4.54
CA GLY A 80 -7.85 15.59 3.75
C GLY A 80 -7.55 14.14 3.34
N TRP A 81 -8.46 13.20 3.63
CA TRP A 81 -8.38 11.82 3.13
C TRP A 81 -9.24 11.66 1.88
N MET A 82 -8.73 10.90 0.93
CA MET A 82 -9.35 10.67 -0.37
C MET A 82 -9.55 9.18 -0.60
N GLN A 83 -10.67 8.81 -1.22
CA GLN A 83 -10.85 7.45 -1.72
C GLN A 83 -9.84 7.17 -2.83
N PHE A 84 -9.27 5.97 -2.80
CA PHE A 84 -8.30 5.50 -3.76
C PHE A 84 -8.65 4.07 -4.19
N ASN A 85 -8.97 3.92 -5.47
CA ASN A 85 -9.37 2.65 -6.07
C ASN A 85 -8.14 2.00 -6.69
N VAL A 86 -7.77 0.84 -6.18
CA VAL A 86 -6.59 0.10 -6.62
C VAL A 86 -7.01 -1.08 -7.48
N TYR A 87 -6.52 -1.12 -8.71
CA TYR A 87 -6.67 -2.26 -9.62
C TYR A 87 -5.36 -3.04 -9.64
N LEU A 88 -5.42 -4.30 -9.24
CA LEU A 88 -4.30 -5.23 -9.26
C LEU A 88 -4.57 -6.33 -10.29
N PRO A 89 -3.51 -6.94 -10.85
CA PRO A 89 -3.63 -8.21 -11.56
C PRO A 89 -4.35 -9.25 -10.71
N VAL A 90 -5.20 -10.08 -11.32
CA VAL A 90 -6.02 -11.08 -10.61
C VAL A 90 -5.17 -11.95 -9.70
N ASP A 91 -4.08 -12.52 -10.22
CA ASP A 91 -3.17 -13.38 -9.45
C ASP A 91 -2.61 -12.69 -8.20
N LEU A 92 -2.23 -11.41 -8.33
CA LEU A 92 -1.65 -10.65 -7.24
C LEU A 92 -2.69 -10.32 -6.17
N LYS A 93 -3.90 -9.98 -6.61
CA LYS A 93 -5.03 -9.74 -5.72
C LYS A 93 -5.41 -11.00 -4.94
N ASP A 94 -5.36 -12.16 -5.56
CA ASP A 94 -5.68 -13.42 -4.89
C ASP A 94 -4.56 -13.84 -3.91
N LYS A 95 -3.28 -13.64 -4.27
CA LYS A 95 -2.17 -13.79 -3.30
C LYS A 95 -2.35 -12.89 -2.07
N MET A 96 -2.73 -11.62 -2.28
CA MET A 96 -3.01 -10.69 -1.18
C MET A 96 -4.15 -11.20 -0.30
N LYS A 97 -5.25 -11.72 -0.86
CA LYS A 97 -6.37 -12.27 -0.08
C LYS A 97 -5.96 -13.49 0.73
N VAL A 98 -5.19 -14.40 0.14
CA VAL A 98 -4.66 -15.59 0.84
C VAL A 98 -3.81 -15.17 2.03
N GLU A 99 -2.90 -14.21 1.83
CA GLU A 99 -2.06 -13.71 2.90
C GLU A 99 -2.86 -12.99 4.00
N ILE A 100 -3.88 -12.19 3.63
CA ILE A 100 -4.79 -11.58 4.62
C ILE A 100 -5.50 -12.65 5.44
N GLU A 101 -5.98 -13.72 4.79
CA GLU A 101 -6.68 -14.80 5.50
C GLU A 101 -5.73 -15.54 6.44
N ARG A 102 -4.50 -15.84 5.99
CA ARG A 102 -3.44 -16.40 6.83
C ARG A 102 -3.20 -15.56 8.08
N LEU A 103 -3.03 -14.25 7.92
CA LEU A 103 -2.82 -13.31 9.05
C LEU A 103 -4.02 -13.26 10.01
N ARG A 104 -5.24 -13.41 9.51
CA ARG A 104 -6.45 -13.48 10.35
C ARG A 104 -6.53 -14.78 11.13
N THR A 105 -6.17 -15.91 10.53
CA THR A 105 -6.31 -17.23 11.15
C THR A 105 -5.16 -17.53 12.11
N GLU A 106 -3.92 -17.29 11.67
CA GLU A 106 -2.71 -17.66 12.42
C GLU A 106 -2.35 -16.60 13.46
N GLU A 107 -2.36 -15.32 13.07
CA GLU A 107 -1.93 -14.22 13.93
C GLU A 107 -3.09 -13.48 14.60
N ARG A 108 -4.34 -13.88 14.29
CA ARG A 108 -5.58 -13.28 14.83
C ARG A 108 -5.69 -11.77 14.57
N ILE A 109 -5.11 -11.29 13.47
CA ILE A 109 -5.12 -9.88 13.10
C ILE A 109 -6.40 -9.57 12.31
N LEU A 110 -7.23 -8.66 12.81
CA LEU A 110 -8.40 -8.17 12.09
C LEU A 110 -7.98 -7.23 10.95
N LEU A 111 -7.80 -7.80 9.76
CA LEU A 111 -7.28 -7.08 8.62
C LEU A 111 -8.23 -7.11 7.43
N THR A 112 -8.50 -5.97 6.80
CA THR A 112 -9.28 -5.91 5.55
C THR A 112 -8.36 -5.66 4.36
N PRO A 113 -8.79 -5.98 3.11
CA PRO A 113 -8.05 -5.58 1.91
C PRO A 113 -7.73 -4.09 1.85
N ALA A 114 -8.60 -3.22 2.37
CA ALA A 114 -8.37 -1.78 2.42
C ALA A 114 -7.22 -1.42 3.38
N ASN A 115 -7.19 -2.03 4.57
CA ASN A 115 -6.12 -1.83 5.57
C ASN A 115 -4.78 -2.35 5.06
N PHE A 116 -4.77 -3.55 4.47
CA PHE A 116 -3.57 -4.16 3.90
C PHE A 116 -2.99 -3.26 2.80
N THR A 117 -3.84 -2.85 1.85
CA THR A 117 -3.43 -1.98 0.73
C THR A 117 -2.94 -0.61 1.20
N PHE A 118 -3.62 0.01 2.17
CA PHE A 118 -3.16 1.29 2.72
C PHE A 118 -1.81 1.15 3.43
N SER A 119 -1.63 0.08 4.19
CA SER A 119 -0.36 -0.20 4.88
C SER A 119 0.77 -0.41 3.88
N ALA A 120 0.52 -1.11 2.77
CA ALA A 120 1.48 -1.31 1.70
C ALA A 120 1.91 0.01 1.04
N ILE A 121 0.95 0.86 0.69
CA ILE A 121 1.22 2.20 0.13
C ILE A 121 2.06 3.02 1.10
N PHE A 122 1.65 3.06 2.37
CA PHE A 122 2.33 3.87 3.36
C PHE A 122 3.75 3.38 3.62
N TRP A 123 3.93 2.07 3.78
CA TRP A 123 5.25 1.45 3.93
C TRP A 123 6.15 1.82 2.75
N TRP A 124 5.68 1.61 1.52
CA TRP A 124 6.50 1.82 0.33
C TRP A 124 6.90 3.29 0.15
N LEU A 125 5.96 4.23 0.36
CA LEU A 125 6.27 5.67 0.33
C LEU A 125 7.27 6.08 1.43
N ALA A 126 7.29 5.36 2.55
CA ALA A 126 8.22 5.64 3.63
C ALA A 126 9.59 4.99 3.46
N THR A 127 9.70 3.88 2.74
CA THR A 127 10.94 3.07 2.71
C THR A 127 11.62 3.05 1.34
N VAL A 128 10.87 3.13 0.25
CA VAL A 128 11.41 3.00 -1.10
C VAL A 128 11.61 4.37 -1.76
N GLU A 129 10.70 5.31 -1.52
CA GLU A 129 10.77 6.68 -2.07
C GLU A 129 10.50 7.74 -0.97
N PRO A 130 11.33 7.80 0.10
CA PRO A 130 11.10 8.70 1.21
C PRO A 130 11.30 10.17 0.83
N GLU A 131 10.22 10.96 0.88
CA GLU A 131 10.28 12.43 0.85
C GLU A 131 9.70 13.04 2.12
N GLY A 132 10.34 14.11 2.61
CA GLY A 132 9.94 14.83 3.82
C GLY A 132 10.55 14.28 5.11
N GLU A 133 10.71 15.17 6.09
CA GLU A 133 11.35 14.87 7.38
C GLU A 133 10.54 13.86 8.20
N GLU A 134 9.20 13.93 8.16
CA GLU A 134 8.31 13.02 8.89
C GLU A 134 8.38 11.57 8.38
N THR A 135 8.43 11.39 7.05
CA THR A 135 8.52 10.08 6.40
C THR A 135 9.89 9.45 6.61
N ARG A 136 10.95 10.27 6.59
CA ARG A 136 12.32 9.87 6.96
C ARG A 136 12.41 9.52 8.44
N ALA A 137 11.84 10.31 9.33
CA ALA A 137 11.83 10.03 10.76
C ALA A 137 11.08 8.72 11.07
N TYR A 138 9.99 8.44 10.37
CA TYR A 138 9.29 7.16 10.47
C TYR A 138 10.17 5.99 9.95
N TYR A 139 10.82 6.16 8.81
CA TYR A 139 11.78 5.17 8.28
C TYR A 139 12.93 4.91 9.24
N GLU A 140 13.55 5.96 9.77
CA GLU A 140 14.60 5.89 10.79
C GLU A 140 14.09 5.24 12.07
N SER A 141 12.82 5.47 12.47
CA SER A 141 12.22 4.78 13.62
C SER A 141 12.05 3.28 13.38
N LEU A 142 11.64 2.87 12.16
CA LEU A 142 11.53 1.48 11.77
C LEU A 142 12.92 0.82 11.71
N LYS A 143 13.89 1.53 11.13
CA LYS A 143 15.30 1.11 11.07
C LYS A 143 15.92 0.96 12.46
N LYS A 144 15.61 1.85 13.40
CA LYS A 144 16.07 1.77 14.79
C LYS A 144 15.44 0.60 15.55
N ALA A 145 14.17 0.31 15.30
CA ALA A 145 13.44 -0.76 15.97
C ALA A 145 13.81 -2.17 15.44
N HIS A 146 14.17 -2.29 14.16
CA HIS A 146 14.29 -3.58 13.48
C HIS A 146 15.59 -3.76 12.67
N GLY A 147 16.54 -2.82 12.78
CA GLY A 147 17.78 -2.78 11.99
C GLY A 147 17.60 -2.09 10.64
N GLU A 148 18.71 -1.82 9.93
CA GLU A 148 18.63 -1.33 8.55
C GLU A 148 17.75 -2.25 7.73
N TRP A 149 16.76 -1.65 7.07
CA TRP A 149 16.00 -2.32 6.04
C TRP A 149 16.90 -2.52 4.83
N LYS A 150 17.81 -3.48 4.90
CA LYS A 150 18.54 -3.95 3.74
C LYS A 150 17.51 -4.67 2.88
N ARG A 151 17.26 -4.13 1.68
CA ARG A 151 16.53 -4.86 0.63
C ARG A 151 17.14 -6.26 0.61
N GLY A 152 16.32 -7.29 0.81
CA GLY A 152 16.82 -8.64 0.68
C GLY A 152 17.46 -8.76 -0.69
N GLU A 153 18.74 -9.07 -0.73
CA GLU A 153 19.35 -9.63 -1.94
C GLU A 153 18.66 -11.00 -2.11
N GLY A 154 17.62 -11.00 -2.95
CA GLY A 154 17.03 -12.21 -3.49
C GLY A 154 17.85 -12.71 -4.66
#